data_AF-A0A3N2H103-F1
#
_entry.id   AF-A0A3N2H103-F1
#
_cell.length_a   1.000
_cell.length_b   1.000
_cell.length_c   1.000
_cell.angle_alpha   90.00
_cell.angle_beta   90.00
_cell.angle_gamma   90.00
#
_symmetry.space_group_name_H-M   'P 1'
#
loop_
_entity.id
_entity.type
_entity.pdbx_description
1 polymer ?
#
loop_
_entity_poly.entity_id
_entity_poly.type
_entity_poly.pdbx_seq_one_letter_code
_entity_poly.pdbx_strand_id
1 'polypeptide(L)'
;MAEITSLRDAVAQLVHDGDTVALEGFTHLIPHAAGQEIIRQRRRDLTLVRMTPDIVYDQLIGAGCAKKLIFSWGGNPGVGSLHRFRDAVQNSWPVPLEIEEHSHAGMANRYVAGASGLPFAVLRGYRGTDLPKHTDTIKTITCPFTGEELAAVPAINPDVSIIHAQRADRAGNVQMWGLVGVQKEAVLAAKRSLVTVEEIVDELTPVPGQVILPTWAVTAVAEVPNGAHPSYAAGFSERDNEYYAYWDSIGRERDSFQRWLDEKVFGTEAATSDHGEAPLVDADRVRVSRKTQEVAQ
;
A
#
# COMPACT_ATOMS: atom_id res chain seq x y z
N MET A 1 5.97 22.28 -3.23
CA MET A 1 7.15 21.52 -2.78
C MET A 1 6.62 20.51 -1.78
N ALA A 2 7.04 19.25 -1.87
CA ALA A 2 6.61 18.23 -0.93
C ALA A 2 6.99 18.62 0.50
N GLU A 3 6.07 18.46 1.43
CA GLU A 3 6.30 18.71 2.85
C GLU A 3 7.06 17.52 3.46
N ILE A 4 8.24 17.76 4.04
CA ILE A 4 8.94 16.74 4.83
C ILE A 4 8.42 16.82 6.26
N THR A 5 7.74 15.78 6.73
CA THR A 5 7.08 15.77 8.04
C THR A 5 7.08 14.37 8.67
N SER A 6 6.60 14.27 9.91
CA SER A 6 6.48 12.98 10.59
C SER A 6 5.41 12.09 9.93
N LEU A 7 5.53 10.76 10.04
CA LEU A 7 4.51 9.85 9.52
C LEU A 7 3.13 10.13 10.13
N ARG A 8 3.10 10.42 11.44
CA ARG A 8 1.87 10.74 12.18
C ARG A 8 1.20 11.98 11.59
N ASP A 9 1.94 13.06 11.45
CA ASP A 9 1.39 14.33 10.95
C ASP A 9 0.96 14.21 9.49
N ALA A 10 1.76 13.53 8.66
CA ALA A 10 1.41 13.26 7.26
C ALA A 10 0.10 12.48 7.14
N VAL A 11 -0.08 11.39 7.89
CA VAL A 11 -1.33 10.61 7.86
C VAL A 11 -2.49 11.41 8.45
N ALA A 12 -2.25 12.22 9.48
CA ALA A 12 -3.27 13.06 10.10
C ALA A 12 -3.82 14.12 9.13
N GLN A 13 -2.94 14.71 8.34
CA GLN A 13 -3.23 15.77 7.37
C GLN A 13 -3.79 15.22 6.05
N LEU A 14 -3.32 14.05 5.60
CA LEU A 14 -3.59 13.58 4.24
C LEU A 14 -4.70 12.55 4.18
N VAL A 15 -4.90 11.70 5.19
CA VAL A 15 -5.91 10.64 5.15
C VAL A 15 -7.11 11.05 5.96
N HIS A 16 -8.28 11.09 5.33
CA HIS A 16 -9.55 11.41 5.98
C HIS A 16 -10.55 10.25 5.88
N ASP A 17 -11.52 10.22 6.78
CA ASP A 17 -12.60 9.25 6.72
C ASP A 17 -13.39 9.42 5.43
N GLY A 18 -13.78 8.30 4.82
CA GLY A 18 -14.48 8.30 3.52
C GLY A 18 -13.58 8.44 2.30
N ASP A 19 -12.26 8.64 2.46
CA ASP A 19 -11.34 8.76 1.33
C ASP A 19 -11.22 7.45 0.53
N THR A 20 -10.98 7.59 -0.77
CA THR A 20 -10.41 6.51 -1.58
C THR A 20 -8.89 6.49 -1.38
N VAL A 21 -8.37 5.43 -0.75
CA VAL A 21 -6.96 5.34 -0.35
C VAL A 21 -6.29 4.17 -1.07
N ALA A 22 -5.18 4.45 -1.75
CA ALA A 22 -4.34 3.45 -2.37
C ALA A 22 -3.00 3.35 -1.63
N LEU A 23 -2.76 2.23 -0.96
CA LEU A 23 -1.44 1.84 -0.46
C LEU A 23 -0.84 0.85 -1.45
N GLU A 24 0.15 1.27 -2.24
CA GLU A 24 0.70 0.47 -3.34
C GLU A 24 2.18 0.08 -3.14
N GLY A 25 2.54 -1.02 -3.79
CA GLY A 25 3.81 -1.74 -3.72
C GLY A 25 3.59 -3.17 -4.26
N PHE A 26 4.65 -3.91 -4.58
CA PHE A 26 4.49 -5.26 -5.14
C PHE A 26 5.55 -6.21 -4.59
N THR A 27 5.22 -6.89 -3.49
CA THR A 27 6.14 -7.69 -2.63
C THR A 27 7.34 -6.91 -2.04
N HIS A 28 7.61 -5.76 -2.63
CA HIS A 28 8.67 -4.79 -2.43
C HIS A 28 8.02 -3.43 -2.17
N LEU A 29 8.59 -2.65 -1.25
CA LEU A 29 8.17 -1.28 -0.92
C LEU A 29 6.68 -1.13 -0.55
N ILE A 30 6.11 -2.10 0.16
CA ILE A 30 4.72 -2.00 0.62
C ILE A 30 4.69 -1.16 1.91
N PRO A 31 3.96 -0.03 1.96
CA PRO A 31 4.03 0.94 3.07
C PRO A 31 3.24 0.47 4.31
N HIS A 32 3.72 -0.59 4.96
CA HIS A 32 3.09 -1.21 6.12
C HIS A 32 2.99 -0.24 7.31
N ALA A 33 4.06 0.52 7.59
CA ALA A 33 4.06 1.49 8.67
C ALA A 33 2.97 2.55 8.51
N ALA A 34 2.73 3.02 7.28
CA ALA A 34 1.67 3.98 7.00
C ALA A 34 0.27 3.37 7.16
N GLY A 35 0.06 2.12 6.73
CA GLY A 35 -1.19 1.42 6.99
C GLY A 35 -1.49 1.24 8.47
N GLN A 36 -0.46 0.93 9.28
CA GLN A 36 -0.60 0.84 10.73
C GLN A 36 -0.88 2.20 11.38
N GLU A 37 -0.29 3.29 10.86
CA GLU A 37 -0.60 4.64 11.32
C GLU A 37 -2.05 5.03 11.01
N ILE A 38 -2.59 4.66 9.84
CA ILE A 38 -4.01 4.85 9.50
C ILE A 38 -4.91 4.15 10.53
N ILE A 39 -4.56 2.91 10.91
CA ILE A 39 -5.28 2.15 11.95
C ILE A 39 -5.18 2.84 13.30
N ARG A 40 -3.98 3.29 13.69
CA ARG A 40 -3.71 3.98 14.96
C ARG A 40 -4.55 5.24 15.10
N GLN A 41 -4.66 6.01 14.02
CA GLN A 41 -5.51 7.20 13.96
C GLN A 41 -7.01 6.90 13.79
N ARG A 42 -7.37 5.61 13.76
CA ARG A 42 -8.75 5.12 13.71
C ARG A 42 -9.55 5.66 12.53
N ARG A 43 -8.92 5.80 11.36
CA ARG A 43 -9.62 6.21 10.14
C ARG A 43 -10.68 5.18 9.75
N ARG A 44 -11.81 5.64 9.21
CA ARG A 44 -13.00 4.82 8.91
C ARG A 44 -13.57 5.12 7.54
N ASP A 45 -14.47 4.22 7.12
CA ASP A 45 -15.25 4.35 5.89
C ASP A 45 -14.41 4.47 4.61
N LEU A 46 -13.18 3.96 4.62
CA LEU A 46 -12.25 4.09 3.50
C LEU A 46 -12.66 3.18 2.34
N THR A 47 -12.52 3.70 1.11
CA THR A 47 -12.48 2.86 -0.10
C THR A 47 -11.02 2.50 -0.37
N LEU A 48 -10.64 1.29 -0.01
CA LEU A 48 -9.29 0.79 -0.21
C LEU A 48 -9.09 0.31 -1.64
N VAL A 49 -7.99 0.72 -2.27
CA VAL A 49 -7.64 0.33 -3.65
C VAL A 49 -6.25 -0.27 -3.68
N ARG A 50 -6.14 -1.53 -4.10
CA ARG A 50 -4.84 -2.15 -4.33
C ARG A 50 -4.90 -3.24 -5.37
N MET A 51 -3.86 -3.35 -6.20
CA MET A 51 -3.76 -4.48 -7.12
C MET A 51 -3.75 -5.83 -6.40
N THR A 52 -2.83 -6.00 -5.45
CA THR A 52 -2.60 -7.24 -4.69
C THR A 52 -2.66 -7.04 -3.16
N PRO A 53 -3.86 -6.85 -2.56
CA PRO A 53 -4.04 -6.84 -1.12
C PRO A 53 -3.27 -7.96 -0.42
N ASP A 54 -2.50 -7.57 0.60
CA ASP A 54 -1.70 -8.45 1.44
C ASP A 54 -1.99 -8.18 2.93
N ILE A 55 -1.01 -8.47 3.79
CA ILE A 55 -1.07 -8.27 5.24
C ILE A 55 -1.53 -6.86 5.62
N VAL A 56 -1.03 -5.77 5.01
CA VAL A 56 -1.45 -4.42 5.45
C VAL A 56 -2.93 -4.14 5.17
N TYR A 57 -3.50 -4.76 4.14
CA TYR A 57 -4.93 -4.64 3.85
C TYR A 57 -5.76 -5.54 4.75
N ASP A 58 -5.26 -6.73 5.08
CA ASP A 58 -5.86 -7.59 6.10
C ASP A 58 -5.92 -6.88 7.47
N GLN A 59 -4.87 -6.14 7.82
CA GLN A 59 -4.82 -5.28 9.00
C GLN A 59 -5.87 -4.16 8.95
N LEU A 60 -5.90 -3.37 7.86
CA LEU A 60 -6.85 -2.26 7.71
C LEU A 60 -8.31 -2.73 7.75
N ILE A 61 -8.61 -3.83 7.06
CA ILE A 61 -9.96 -4.43 7.05
C ILE A 61 -10.31 -4.97 8.44
N GLY A 62 -9.44 -5.76 9.05
CA GLY A 62 -9.67 -6.33 10.37
C GLY A 62 -9.81 -5.28 11.47
N ALA A 63 -9.18 -4.11 11.32
CA ALA A 63 -9.31 -2.97 12.23
C ALA A 63 -10.57 -2.11 11.98
N GLY A 64 -11.39 -2.47 10.99
CA GLY A 64 -12.63 -1.78 10.66
C GLY A 64 -12.43 -0.45 9.92
N CYS A 65 -11.29 -0.27 9.24
CA CYS A 65 -11.02 0.97 8.51
C CYS A 65 -11.73 1.01 7.14
N ALA A 66 -12.01 -0.16 6.55
CA ALA A 66 -12.46 -0.30 5.17
C ALA A 66 -13.98 -0.46 5.06
N LYS A 67 -14.61 0.36 4.21
CA LYS A 67 -15.98 0.16 3.73
C LYS A 67 -16.00 -0.64 2.43
N LYS A 68 -15.04 -0.39 1.53
CA LYS A 68 -14.95 -1.02 0.21
C LYS A 68 -13.52 -1.41 -0.13
N LEU A 69 -13.34 -2.50 -0.87
CA LEU A 69 -12.06 -2.92 -1.43
C LEU A 69 -12.16 -3.08 -2.96
N ILE A 70 -11.31 -2.37 -3.70
CA ILE A 70 -11.14 -2.52 -5.15
C ILE A 70 -9.80 -3.20 -5.43
N PHE A 71 -9.82 -4.38 -6.03
CA PHE A 71 -8.60 -5.21 -6.14
C PHE A 71 -8.59 -6.20 -7.30
N SER A 72 -7.45 -6.87 -7.50
CA SER A 72 -7.31 -7.94 -8.51
C SER A 72 -6.92 -9.32 -8.00
N TRP A 73 -6.30 -9.39 -6.83
CA TRP A 73 -5.93 -10.65 -6.17
C TRP A 73 -5.70 -10.39 -4.69
N GLY A 74 -6.26 -11.20 -3.80
CA GLY A 74 -6.07 -11.06 -2.35
C GLY A 74 -5.48 -12.33 -1.74
N GLY A 75 -4.39 -12.20 -0.98
CA GLY A 75 -3.74 -13.35 -0.35
C GLY A 75 -2.47 -12.98 0.41
N ASN A 76 -2.01 -13.88 1.29
CA ASN A 76 -0.70 -13.81 1.90
C ASN A 76 0.32 -14.59 1.02
N PRO A 77 1.24 -13.91 0.31
CA PRO A 77 2.10 -14.56 -0.68
C PRO A 77 2.98 -15.67 -0.09
N GLY A 78 2.69 -16.92 -0.47
CA GLY A 78 3.44 -18.11 -0.04
C GLY A 78 2.92 -18.78 1.24
N VAL A 79 1.84 -18.27 1.85
CA VAL A 79 1.33 -18.80 3.13
C VAL A 79 -0.14 -19.20 3.03
N GLY A 80 -1.02 -18.35 2.51
CA GLY A 80 -2.43 -18.68 2.42
C GLY A 80 -3.38 -17.49 2.38
N SER A 81 -4.53 -17.63 3.05
CA SER A 81 -5.61 -16.65 3.04
C SER A 81 -5.29 -15.41 3.86
N LEU A 82 -5.83 -14.26 3.44
CA LEU A 82 -6.06 -13.12 4.31
C LEU A 82 -7.34 -13.39 5.12
N HIS A 83 -7.19 -13.59 6.43
CA HIS A 83 -8.27 -14.12 7.27
C HIS A 83 -9.26 -13.03 7.68
N ARG A 84 -8.81 -11.79 7.89
CA ARG A 84 -9.69 -10.65 8.20
C ARG A 84 -10.45 -10.20 6.98
N PHE A 85 -9.80 -10.18 5.81
CA PHE A 85 -10.50 -9.97 4.55
C PHE A 85 -11.61 -11.02 4.33
N ARG A 86 -11.28 -12.31 4.50
CA ARG A 86 -12.27 -13.39 4.37
C ARG A 86 -13.42 -13.25 5.37
N ASP A 87 -13.12 -12.95 6.63
CA ASP A 87 -14.14 -12.78 7.68
C ASP A 87 -15.07 -11.58 7.40
N ALA A 88 -14.53 -10.49 6.85
CA ALA A 88 -15.33 -9.34 6.44
C ALA A 88 -16.29 -9.67 5.29
N VAL A 89 -15.82 -10.41 4.28
CA VAL A 89 -16.66 -10.83 3.15
C VAL A 89 -17.71 -11.87 3.56
N GLN A 90 -17.34 -12.85 4.38
CA GLN A 90 -18.21 -13.99 4.70
C GLN A 90 -19.16 -13.69 5.86
N ASN A 91 -18.72 -12.92 6.85
CA ASN A 91 -19.41 -12.71 8.11
C ASN A 91 -19.65 -11.24 8.45
N SER A 92 -19.28 -10.30 7.58
CA SER A 92 -19.43 -8.86 7.82
C SER A 92 -18.74 -8.37 9.09
N TRP A 93 -17.60 -8.99 9.44
CA TRP A 93 -16.81 -8.63 10.63
C TRP A 93 -15.46 -8.00 10.25
N PRO A 94 -15.02 -6.92 10.94
CA PRO A 94 -15.72 -6.21 12.02
C PRO A 94 -16.87 -5.32 11.52
N VAL A 95 -16.87 -5.01 10.23
CA VAL A 95 -17.93 -4.29 9.51
C VAL A 95 -18.16 -4.97 8.15
N PRO A 96 -19.33 -4.78 7.51
CA PRO A 96 -19.56 -5.24 6.14
C PRO A 96 -18.54 -4.63 5.17
N LEU A 97 -17.99 -5.45 4.27
CA LEU A 97 -17.03 -5.01 3.26
C LEU A 97 -17.63 -5.17 1.86
N GLU A 98 -17.79 -4.06 1.15
CA GLU A 98 -18.07 -4.07 -0.29
C GLU A 98 -16.81 -4.46 -1.07
N ILE A 99 -16.95 -5.26 -2.13
CA ILE A 99 -15.83 -5.64 -2.99
C ILE A 99 -16.09 -5.29 -4.45
N GLU A 100 -15.03 -4.89 -5.15
CA GLU A 100 -15.02 -4.72 -6.60
C GLU A 100 -13.76 -5.38 -7.16
N GLU A 101 -13.95 -6.44 -7.94
CA GLU A 101 -12.85 -7.24 -8.48
C GLU A 101 -12.57 -6.90 -9.95
N HIS A 102 -11.30 -6.76 -10.29
CA HIS A 102 -10.81 -6.53 -11.64
C HIS A 102 -9.67 -7.49 -11.99
N SER A 103 -9.44 -7.75 -13.27
CA SER A 103 -8.21 -8.42 -13.69
C SER A 103 -6.98 -7.59 -13.32
N HIS A 104 -5.85 -8.25 -13.05
CA HIS A 104 -4.60 -7.57 -12.69
C HIS A 104 -4.16 -6.56 -13.76
N ALA A 105 -4.18 -6.95 -15.03
CA ALA A 105 -3.89 -6.06 -16.15
C ALA A 105 -4.88 -4.89 -16.24
N GLY A 106 -6.15 -5.12 -15.89
CA GLY A 106 -7.16 -4.08 -15.84
C GLY A 106 -6.89 -3.04 -14.75
N MET A 107 -6.55 -3.46 -13.53
CA MET A 107 -6.15 -2.54 -12.46
C MET A 107 -4.96 -1.68 -12.86
N ALA A 108 -3.91 -2.28 -13.43
CA ALA A 108 -2.72 -1.55 -13.89
C ALA A 108 -3.10 -0.48 -14.93
N ASN A 109 -3.93 -0.85 -15.91
CA ASN A 109 -4.37 0.08 -16.94
C ASN A 109 -5.26 1.21 -16.38
N ARG A 110 -6.10 0.93 -15.36
CA ARG A 110 -6.89 1.95 -14.66
C ARG A 110 -6.01 2.98 -13.96
N TYR A 111 -4.92 2.55 -13.33
CA TYR A 111 -3.92 3.47 -12.74
C TYR A 111 -3.21 4.30 -13.81
N VAL A 112 -2.80 3.68 -14.93
CA VAL A 112 -2.19 4.40 -16.07
C VAL A 112 -3.14 5.46 -16.61
N ALA A 113 -4.43 5.15 -16.74
CA ALA A 113 -5.44 6.12 -17.18
C ALA A 113 -5.56 7.29 -16.19
N GLY A 114 -5.62 7.01 -14.88
CA GLY A 114 -5.67 8.05 -13.84
C GLY A 114 -4.44 8.96 -13.87
N ALA A 115 -3.25 8.36 -13.92
CA ALA A 115 -1.98 9.08 -14.02
C ALA A 115 -1.87 9.93 -15.31
N SER A 116 -2.58 9.53 -16.37
CA SER A 116 -2.63 10.26 -17.65
C SER A 116 -3.72 11.33 -17.69
N GLY A 117 -4.52 11.49 -16.63
CA GLY A 117 -5.68 12.40 -16.61
C GLY A 117 -6.82 11.95 -17.52
N LEU A 118 -6.86 10.67 -17.91
CA LEU A 118 -7.90 10.11 -18.75
C LEU A 118 -9.03 9.52 -17.89
N PRO A 119 -10.31 9.61 -18.33
CA PRO A 119 -11.44 9.14 -17.53
C PRO A 119 -11.56 7.60 -17.46
N PHE A 120 -10.97 6.88 -18.42
CA PHE A 120 -11.02 5.43 -18.49
C PHE A 120 -9.83 4.87 -19.26
N ALA A 121 -9.57 3.59 -19.04
CA ALA A 121 -8.59 2.80 -19.74
C ALA A 121 -9.29 1.82 -20.71
N VAL A 122 -8.63 1.50 -21.82
CA VAL A 122 -9.10 0.50 -22.79
C VAL A 122 -8.13 -0.67 -22.90
N LEU A 123 -8.64 -1.90 -22.96
CA LEU A 123 -7.84 -3.11 -23.07
C LEU A 123 -8.62 -4.29 -23.66
N ARG A 124 -7.90 -5.29 -24.18
CA ARG A 124 -8.46 -6.57 -24.65
C ARG A 124 -8.86 -7.53 -23.52
N GLY A 125 -8.57 -7.18 -22.26
CA GLY A 125 -8.80 -8.01 -21.09
C GLY A 125 -10.29 -8.28 -20.81
N TYR A 126 -10.56 -9.01 -19.72
CA TYR A 126 -11.91 -9.40 -19.24
C TYR A 126 -12.71 -10.37 -20.12
N ARG A 127 -12.39 -10.50 -21.41
CA ARG A 127 -12.97 -11.50 -22.30
C ARG A 127 -12.79 -12.91 -21.74
N GLY A 128 -13.89 -13.66 -21.67
CA GLY A 128 -13.90 -15.03 -21.14
C GLY A 128 -13.89 -15.13 -19.61
N THR A 129 -13.99 -14.01 -18.89
CA THR A 129 -14.14 -13.99 -17.42
C THR A 129 -15.57 -13.63 -17.02
N ASP A 130 -15.98 -14.00 -15.81
CA ASP A 130 -17.26 -13.57 -15.24
C ASP A 130 -17.22 -12.17 -14.59
N LEU A 131 -16.04 -11.54 -14.50
CA LEU A 131 -15.88 -10.22 -13.87
C LEU A 131 -16.87 -9.16 -14.38
N PRO A 132 -17.17 -9.03 -15.70
CA PRO A 132 -18.15 -8.06 -16.19
C PRO A 132 -19.58 -8.29 -15.69
N LYS A 133 -19.91 -9.48 -15.17
CA LYS A 133 -21.22 -9.80 -14.60
C LYS A 133 -21.34 -9.36 -13.13
N HIS A 134 -20.23 -9.04 -12.48
CA HIS A 134 -20.16 -8.74 -11.05
C HIS A 134 -19.85 -7.26 -10.75
N THR A 135 -19.59 -6.44 -11.77
CA THR A 135 -19.40 -4.99 -11.61
C THR A 135 -19.82 -4.21 -12.84
N ASP A 136 -20.42 -3.03 -12.62
CA ASP A 136 -20.80 -2.07 -13.67
C ASP A 136 -19.61 -1.24 -14.17
N THR A 137 -18.43 -1.39 -13.57
CA THR A 137 -17.20 -0.68 -13.92
C THR A 137 -16.42 -1.34 -15.06
N ILE A 138 -16.94 -2.41 -15.66
CA ILE A 138 -16.38 -3.03 -16.87
C ILE A 138 -17.43 -2.92 -17.99
N LYS A 139 -17.15 -2.07 -18.97
CA LYS A 139 -18.04 -1.83 -20.12
C LYS A 139 -17.33 -2.19 -21.43
N THR A 140 -18.07 -2.30 -22.53
CA THR A 140 -17.50 -2.47 -23.87
C THR A 140 -17.51 -1.15 -24.64
N ILE A 141 -16.51 -0.96 -25.51
CA ILE A 141 -16.43 0.15 -26.46
C ILE A 141 -15.92 -0.37 -27.80
N THR A 142 -16.47 0.16 -28.90
CA THR A 142 -15.98 -0.16 -30.25
C THR A 142 -14.91 0.84 -30.67
N CYS A 143 -13.73 0.34 -31.03
CA CYS A 143 -12.63 1.13 -31.57
C CYS A 143 -13.07 1.79 -32.89
N PRO A 144 -13.03 3.13 -33.00
CA PRO A 144 -13.50 3.82 -34.20
C PRO A 144 -12.58 3.62 -35.41
N PHE A 145 -11.34 3.19 -35.20
CA PHE A 145 -10.34 2.99 -36.27
C PHE A 145 -10.35 1.58 -36.86
N THR A 146 -10.69 0.57 -36.05
CA THR A 146 -10.60 -0.84 -36.43
C THR A 146 -11.94 -1.59 -36.37
N GLY A 147 -12.98 -0.98 -35.78
CA GLY A 147 -14.25 -1.64 -35.49
C GLY A 147 -14.17 -2.69 -34.39
N GLU A 148 -13.01 -2.85 -33.74
CA GLU A 148 -12.83 -3.86 -32.70
C GLU A 148 -13.54 -3.47 -31.40
N GLU A 149 -14.31 -4.39 -30.83
CA GLU A 149 -14.83 -4.22 -29.47
C GLU A 149 -13.73 -4.48 -28.41
N LEU A 150 -13.58 -3.57 -27.45
CA LEU A 150 -12.61 -3.63 -26.35
C LEU A 150 -13.32 -3.41 -25.01
N ALA A 151 -12.70 -3.81 -23.91
CA ALA A 151 -13.15 -3.45 -22.58
C ALA A 151 -12.72 -2.01 -22.25
N ALA A 152 -13.61 -1.25 -21.60
CA ALA A 152 -13.40 0.06 -21.04
C ALA A 152 -13.65 0.02 -19.52
N VAL A 153 -12.68 0.50 -18.75
CA VAL A 153 -12.72 0.50 -17.27
C VAL A 153 -12.38 1.89 -16.74
N PRO A 154 -13.09 2.43 -15.73
CA PRO A 154 -12.87 3.79 -15.25
C PRO A 154 -11.47 3.92 -14.63
N ALA A 155 -10.85 5.07 -14.81
CA ALA A 155 -9.57 5.37 -14.18
C ALA A 155 -9.66 5.26 -12.65
N ILE A 156 -8.56 4.83 -12.03
CA ILE A 156 -8.41 4.89 -10.57
C ILE A 156 -7.78 6.23 -10.25
N ASN A 157 -8.51 7.08 -9.54
CA ASN A 157 -8.06 8.40 -9.08
C ASN A 157 -8.24 8.49 -7.55
N PRO A 158 -7.28 7.99 -6.75
CA PRO A 158 -7.41 7.98 -5.29
C PRO A 158 -7.47 9.41 -4.73
N ASP A 159 -8.17 9.58 -3.62
CA ASP A 159 -8.07 10.82 -2.84
C ASP A 159 -6.70 10.94 -2.19
N VAL A 160 -6.10 9.79 -1.82
CA VAL A 160 -4.74 9.67 -1.30
C VAL A 160 -4.07 8.42 -1.84
N SER A 161 -2.86 8.58 -2.38
CA SER A 161 -1.95 7.46 -2.63
C SER A 161 -0.78 7.48 -1.66
N ILE A 162 -0.47 6.32 -1.09
CA ILE A 162 0.62 6.11 -0.16
C ILE A 162 1.53 5.04 -0.74
N ILE A 163 2.82 5.33 -0.82
CA ILE A 163 3.84 4.37 -1.25
C ILE A 163 5.03 4.39 -0.30
N HIS A 164 5.86 3.35 -0.35
CA HIS A 164 7.19 3.37 0.24
C HIS A 164 8.24 3.53 -0.87
N ALA A 165 9.36 4.17 -0.58
CA ALA A 165 10.50 4.31 -1.48
C ALA A 165 11.79 4.25 -0.67
N GLN A 166 12.91 4.11 -1.35
CA GLN A 166 14.19 4.05 -0.65
C GLN A 166 14.65 5.43 -0.17
N ARG A 167 14.62 6.45 -1.03
CA ARG A 167 15.22 7.75 -0.69
C ARG A 167 14.34 8.92 -1.05
N ALA A 168 14.50 10.00 -0.31
CA ALA A 168 14.14 11.34 -0.77
C ALA A 168 15.29 12.32 -0.55
N ASP A 169 15.32 13.42 -1.30
CA ASP A 169 16.19 14.56 -0.99
C ASP A 169 15.48 15.62 -0.13
N ARG A 170 16.25 16.59 0.36
CA ARG A 170 15.74 17.75 1.10
C ARG A 170 14.78 18.64 0.31
N ALA A 171 14.74 18.53 -1.01
CA ALA A 171 13.79 19.24 -1.86
C ALA A 171 12.46 18.47 -2.04
N GLY A 172 12.38 17.24 -1.51
CA GLY A 172 11.20 16.39 -1.57
C GLY A 172 11.08 15.60 -2.88
N ASN A 173 12.14 15.50 -3.68
CA ASN A 173 12.17 14.52 -4.76
C ASN A 173 12.38 13.13 -4.16
N VAL A 174 11.69 12.13 -4.71
CA VAL A 174 11.74 10.75 -4.22
C VAL A 174 12.41 9.87 -5.27
N GLN A 175 13.33 9.02 -4.83
CA GLN A 175 14.02 8.02 -5.64
C GLN A 175 13.61 6.61 -5.20
N MET A 176 13.16 5.80 -6.16
CA MET A 176 12.84 4.40 -5.95
C MET A 176 13.42 3.52 -7.06
N TRP A 177 13.81 2.29 -6.75
CA TRP A 177 14.34 1.33 -7.73
C TRP A 177 13.95 -0.11 -7.38
N GLY A 178 14.17 -1.04 -8.30
CA GLY A 178 13.79 -2.45 -8.14
C GLY A 178 12.39 -2.74 -8.69
N LEU A 179 11.59 -3.51 -7.95
CA LEU A 179 10.23 -3.87 -8.36
C LEU A 179 9.25 -2.75 -7.98
N VAL A 180 9.14 -1.72 -8.81
CA VAL A 180 8.35 -0.51 -8.52
C VAL A 180 6.86 -0.62 -8.90
N GLY A 181 6.48 -1.64 -9.68
CA GLY A 181 5.10 -1.89 -10.06
C GLY A 181 4.39 -0.64 -10.62
N VAL A 182 3.21 -0.34 -10.07
CA VAL A 182 2.38 0.83 -10.42
C VAL A 182 2.55 2.02 -9.47
N GLN A 183 3.57 2.02 -8.60
CA GLN A 183 3.71 3.05 -7.54
C GLN A 183 3.76 4.47 -8.10
N LYS A 184 4.47 4.67 -9.23
CA LYS A 184 4.54 5.97 -9.91
C LYS A 184 3.16 6.40 -10.41
N GLU A 185 2.45 5.51 -11.09
CA GLU A 185 1.08 5.75 -11.57
C GLU A 185 0.11 6.03 -10.42
N ALA A 186 0.23 5.31 -9.31
CA ALA A 186 -0.61 5.52 -8.12
C ALA A 186 -0.44 6.93 -7.55
N VAL A 187 0.81 7.40 -7.41
CA VAL A 187 1.09 8.77 -6.96
C VAL A 187 0.55 9.81 -7.94
N LEU A 188 0.81 9.65 -9.24
CA LEU A 188 0.39 10.60 -10.26
C LEU A 188 -1.14 10.65 -10.46
N ALA A 189 -1.85 9.56 -10.17
CA ALA A 189 -3.31 9.51 -10.27
C ALA A 189 -4.04 10.11 -9.07
N ALA A 190 -3.34 10.35 -7.95
CA ALA A 190 -3.99 10.77 -6.71
C ALA A 190 -4.08 12.29 -6.55
N LYS A 191 -5.09 12.74 -5.79
CA LYS A 191 -5.20 14.16 -5.40
C LYS A 191 -4.12 14.57 -4.40
N ARG A 192 -3.76 13.65 -3.50
CA ARG A 192 -2.73 13.82 -2.47
C ARG A 192 -1.85 12.59 -2.43
N SER A 193 -0.59 12.76 -2.07
CA SER A 193 0.37 11.66 -2.01
C SER A 193 1.29 11.74 -0.79
N LEU A 194 1.43 10.61 -0.11
CA LEU A 194 2.41 10.39 0.95
C LEU A 194 3.44 9.38 0.47
N VAL A 195 4.71 9.77 0.48
CA VAL A 195 5.80 8.83 0.26
C VAL A 195 6.56 8.63 1.57
N THR A 196 6.50 7.43 2.10
CA THR A 196 7.41 7.04 3.19
C THR A 196 8.75 6.60 2.59
N VAL A 197 9.88 6.97 3.21
CA VAL A 197 11.21 6.63 2.71
C VAL A 197 12.09 5.98 3.76
N GLU A 198 13.02 5.13 3.35
CA GLU A 198 14.02 4.55 4.27
C GLU A 198 14.97 5.62 4.81
N GLU A 199 15.40 6.56 3.97
CA GLU A 199 16.29 7.67 4.37
C GLU A 199 16.03 8.97 3.59
N ILE A 200 16.30 10.11 4.22
CA ILE A 200 16.39 11.42 3.56
C ILE A 200 17.85 11.83 3.41
N VAL A 201 18.29 12.01 2.16
CA VAL A 201 19.67 12.37 1.80
C VAL A 201 19.77 13.84 1.35
N ASP A 202 20.98 14.38 1.27
CA ASP A 202 21.19 15.73 0.77
C ASP A 202 21.10 15.79 -0.77
N GLU A 203 21.56 14.76 -1.46
CA GLU A 203 21.52 14.64 -2.93
C GLU A 203 21.20 13.21 -3.36
N LEU A 204 20.36 13.07 -4.40
CA LEU A 204 19.99 11.77 -4.98
C LEU A 204 21.06 11.27 -5.96
N THR A 205 21.96 10.41 -5.47
CA THR A 205 22.91 9.70 -6.35
C THR A 205 22.17 8.75 -7.30
N PRO A 206 22.37 8.83 -8.63
CA PRO A 206 21.67 7.97 -9.59
C PRO A 206 21.88 6.46 -9.38
N VAL A 207 20.79 5.70 -9.43
CA VAL A 207 20.78 4.23 -9.37
C VAL A 207 20.23 3.63 -10.68
N PRO A 208 20.79 2.53 -11.22
CA PRO A 208 20.26 1.88 -12.42
C PRO A 208 18.77 1.50 -12.29
N GLY A 209 17.97 1.84 -13.29
CA GLY A 209 16.54 1.52 -13.32
C GLY A 209 15.70 2.30 -12.31
N GLN A 210 16.25 3.36 -11.70
CA GLN A 210 15.51 4.20 -10.79
C GLN A 210 14.34 4.92 -11.47
N VAL A 211 13.32 5.19 -10.68
CA VAL A 211 12.28 6.18 -10.94
C VAL A 211 12.51 7.34 -9.98
N ILE A 212 12.44 8.57 -10.51
CA ILE A 212 12.43 9.79 -9.70
C ILE A 212 11.02 10.37 -9.76
N LEU A 213 10.36 10.46 -8.62
CA LEU A 213 9.17 11.30 -8.48
C LEU A 213 9.62 12.71 -8.10
N PRO A 214 9.36 13.71 -8.95
CA PRO A 214 9.73 15.08 -8.64
C PRO A 214 8.83 15.64 -7.52
N THR A 215 9.37 16.57 -6.74
CA THR A 215 8.70 17.22 -5.59
C THR A 215 7.31 17.80 -5.88
N TRP A 216 7.00 18.15 -7.13
CA TRP A 216 5.67 18.66 -7.49
C TRP A 216 4.59 17.57 -7.58
N ALA A 217 4.99 16.30 -7.74
CA ALA A 217 4.07 15.16 -7.76
C ALA A 217 3.81 14.59 -6.35
N VAL A 218 4.54 15.06 -5.34
CA VAL A 218 4.51 14.54 -3.97
C VAL A 218 3.92 15.59 -3.02
N THR A 219 2.92 15.21 -2.22
CA THR A 219 2.35 16.12 -1.21
C THR A 219 3.21 16.14 0.06
N ALA A 220 3.52 14.95 0.62
CA ALA A 220 4.37 14.83 1.79
C ALA A 220 5.34 13.64 1.69
N VAL A 221 6.49 13.79 2.34
CA VAL A 221 7.51 12.77 2.54
C VAL A 221 7.72 12.55 4.04
N ALA A 222 7.78 11.30 4.47
CA ALA A 222 8.11 10.94 5.84
C ALA A 222 9.27 9.93 5.85
N GLU A 223 10.31 10.22 6.61
CA GLU A 223 11.40 9.27 6.87
C GLU A 223 10.90 8.20 7.85
N VAL A 224 10.83 6.96 7.39
CA VAL A 224 10.35 5.80 8.13
C VAL A 224 11.26 4.62 7.81
N PRO A 225 12.44 4.53 8.47
CA PRO A 225 13.34 3.40 8.31
C PRO A 225 12.62 2.09 8.60
N ASN A 226 12.83 1.09 7.75
CA ASN A 226 12.15 -0.20 7.76
C ASN A 226 10.62 -0.09 7.62
N GLY A 227 10.12 1.00 7.04
CA GLY A 227 8.68 1.27 6.86
C GLY A 227 7.96 0.26 5.96
N ALA A 228 8.74 -0.51 5.17
CA ALA A 228 8.24 -1.57 4.31
C ALA A 228 7.94 -2.89 5.04
N HIS A 229 8.48 -3.13 6.25
CA HIS A 229 8.40 -4.42 6.94
C HIS A 229 6.96 -4.91 7.13
N PRO A 230 6.64 -6.20 6.86
CA PRO A 230 7.53 -7.34 6.56
C PRO A 230 7.96 -7.48 5.09
N SER A 231 7.48 -6.60 4.21
CA SER A 231 8.01 -6.53 2.84
C SER A 231 9.44 -5.97 2.84
N TYR A 232 10.13 -6.10 1.72
CA TYR A 232 11.52 -5.68 1.60
C TYR A 232 11.66 -4.36 0.85
N ALA A 233 12.75 -3.64 1.11
CA ALA A 233 13.21 -2.50 0.34
C ALA A 233 14.59 -2.82 -0.23
N ALA A 234 14.71 -2.89 -1.56
CA ALA A 234 15.93 -3.34 -2.22
C ALA A 234 17.15 -2.48 -1.83
N GLY A 235 18.16 -3.11 -1.21
CA GLY A 235 19.36 -2.43 -0.70
C GLY A 235 19.27 -1.95 0.74
N PHE A 236 18.12 -2.10 1.41
CA PHE A 236 17.88 -1.65 2.79
C PHE A 236 17.45 -2.79 3.71
N SER A 237 16.57 -3.67 3.23
CA SER A 237 16.04 -4.79 4.02
C SER A 237 15.78 -6.02 3.16
N GLU A 238 15.75 -7.18 3.81
CA GLU A 238 15.31 -8.44 3.22
C GLU A 238 13.85 -8.72 3.58
N ARG A 239 13.20 -9.59 2.80
CA ARG A 239 11.80 -9.95 3.04
C ARG A 239 11.70 -10.84 4.27
N ASP A 240 10.89 -10.45 5.24
CA ASP A 240 10.67 -11.21 6.47
C ASP A 240 9.64 -12.34 6.24
N ASN A 241 10.10 -13.44 5.64
CA ASN A 241 9.25 -14.60 5.36
C ASN A 241 8.74 -15.27 6.64
N GLU A 242 9.47 -15.18 7.75
CA GLU A 242 9.02 -15.71 9.05
C GLU A 242 7.81 -14.94 9.54
N TYR A 243 7.83 -13.60 9.44
CA TYR A 243 6.67 -12.79 9.79
C TYR A 243 5.48 -13.06 8.87
N TYR A 244 5.70 -13.23 7.56
CA TYR A 244 4.63 -13.62 6.65
C TYR A 244 3.97 -14.94 7.07
N ALA A 245 4.76 -15.95 7.47
CA ALA A 245 4.23 -17.21 7.99
C ALA A 245 3.52 -17.03 9.34
N TYR A 246 4.11 -16.25 10.25
CA TYR A 246 3.57 -15.98 11.57
C TYR A 246 2.23 -15.24 11.53
N TRP A 247 2.01 -14.39 10.51
CA TRP A 247 0.76 -13.66 10.29
C TRP A 247 -0.47 -14.58 10.27
N ASP A 248 -0.34 -15.82 9.78
CA ASP A 248 -1.45 -16.77 9.81
C ASP A 248 -1.98 -16.97 11.24
N SER A 249 -1.10 -17.13 12.23
CA SER A 249 -1.50 -17.30 13.63
C SER A 249 -2.10 -16.04 14.27
N ILE A 250 -1.70 -14.85 13.78
CA ILE A 250 -2.25 -13.57 14.23
C ILE A 250 -3.65 -13.37 13.63
N GLY A 251 -3.73 -13.45 12.31
CA GLY A 251 -4.92 -13.10 11.54
C GLY A 251 -6.00 -14.16 11.57
N ARG A 252 -5.75 -15.40 11.98
CA ARG A 252 -6.75 -16.48 11.93
C ARG A 252 -7.91 -16.26 12.89
N GLU A 253 -7.65 -16.09 14.19
CA GLU A 253 -8.70 -15.92 15.20
C GLU A 253 -8.94 -14.43 15.51
N ARG A 254 -10.19 -14.04 15.81
CA ARG A 254 -10.52 -12.63 16.11
C ARG A 254 -9.76 -12.13 17.34
N ASP A 255 -9.69 -12.94 18.38
CA ASP A 255 -9.03 -12.61 19.65
C ASP A 255 -7.50 -12.46 19.51
N SER A 256 -6.85 -13.27 18.67
CA SER A 256 -5.41 -13.11 18.41
C SER A 256 -5.13 -11.82 17.65
N PHE A 257 -5.98 -11.48 16.70
CA PHE A 257 -5.84 -10.23 15.94
C PHE A 257 -6.15 -9.00 16.79
N GLN A 258 -7.18 -9.03 17.64
CA GLN A 258 -7.49 -7.92 18.53
C GLN A 258 -6.34 -7.66 19.52
N ARG A 259 -5.77 -8.73 20.09
CA ARG A 259 -4.56 -8.60 20.93
C ARG A 259 -3.40 -7.98 20.16
N TRP A 260 -3.17 -8.40 18.91
CA TRP A 260 -2.14 -7.79 18.07
C TRP A 260 -2.39 -6.29 17.82
N LEU A 261 -3.63 -5.88 17.57
CA LEU A 261 -3.98 -4.47 17.43
C LEU A 261 -3.67 -3.70 18.72
N ASP A 262 -4.10 -4.21 19.86
CA ASP A 262 -3.91 -3.57 21.16
C ASP A 262 -2.43 -3.46 21.54
N GLU A 263 -1.64 -4.52 21.33
CA GLU A 263 -0.22 -4.56 21.71
C GLU A 263 0.71 -3.85 20.71
N LYS A 264 0.51 -4.07 19.41
CA LYS A 264 1.47 -3.66 18.37
C LYS A 264 1.08 -2.39 17.63
N VAL A 265 -0.21 -2.07 17.55
CA VAL A 265 -0.68 -0.88 16.83
C VAL A 265 -1.02 0.26 17.80
N PHE A 266 -1.87 0.00 18.79
CA PHE A 266 -2.30 1.01 19.76
C PHE A 266 -1.33 1.15 20.95
N GLY A 267 -0.75 0.05 21.44
CA GLY A 267 0.16 0.05 22.59
C GLY A 267 1.48 0.80 22.37
N THR A 268 1.88 1.03 21.12
CA THR A 268 3.09 1.81 20.78
C THR A 268 2.92 3.31 20.99
N GLU A 269 1.69 3.82 21.18
CA GLU A 269 1.42 5.23 21.51
C GLU A 269 1.87 5.58 22.94
N ALA A 270 1.83 4.62 23.86
CA ALA A 270 2.28 4.84 25.25
C ALA A 270 3.82 5.00 25.34
N ALA A 271 4.57 4.30 24.48
CA ALA A 271 6.04 4.31 24.49
C ALA A 271 6.66 5.53 23.79
N THR A 272 5.96 6.15 22.82
CA THR A 272 6.45 7.32 22.07
C THR A 272 6.26 8.66 22.78
N SER A 273 5.56 8.67 23.92
CA SER A 273 5.35 9.88 24.70
C SER A 273 6.60 10.35 25.47
N ASP A 274 7.67 9.55 25.54
CA ASP A 274 8.91 9.91 26.26
C ASP A 274 10.14 10.10 25.34
N HIS A 275 10.23 9.45 24.18
CA HIS A 275 11.32 9.66 23.21
C HIS A 275 10.82 9.49 21.77
N GLY A 276 11.09 10.47 20.91
CA GLY A 276 10.57 10.60 19.54
C GLY A 276 11.06 9.58 18.50
N GLU A 277 11.18 8.30 18.87
CA GLU A 277 11.36 7.19 17.95
C GLU A 277 10.10 6.32 17.97
N ALA A 278 9.48 6.10 16.81
CA ALA A 278 8.44 5.09 16.68
C ALA A 278 9.02 3.73 17.10
N PRO A 279 8.40 2.96 18.00
CA PRO A 279 8.95 1.69 18.45
C PRO A 279 8.82 0.74 17.26
N LEU A 280 9.97 0.45 16.65
CA LEU A 280 10.10 -0.59 15.67
C LEU A 280 9.56 -1.90 16.25
N VAL A 281 8.82 -2.64 15.43
CA VAL A 281 8.39 -4.00 15.73
C VAL A 281 9.65 -4.83 16.03
N ASP A 282 9.81 -5.19 17.31
CA ASP A 282 10.77 -6.16 17.83
C ASP A 282 12.26 -5.86 17.52
N ALA A 283 12.79 -4.81 18.14
CA ALA A 283 14.23 -4.45 18.12
C ALA A 283 15.16 -5.59 18.56
N ASP A 284 14.65 -6.60 19.30
CA ASP A 284 15.43 -7.75 19.74
C ASP A 284 15.73 -8.76 18.61
N ARG A 285 14.94 -8.77 17.53
CA ARG A 285 15.22 -9.63 16.35
C ARG A 285 16.08 -8.94 15.29
N VAL A 286 15.96 -7.62 15.14
CA VAL A 286 16.73 -6.84 14.15
C VAL A 286 18.24 -6.82 14.46
N ARG A 287 18.62 -6.89 15.75
CA ARG A 287 20.04 -6.91 16.17
C ARG A 287 20.80 -8.14 15.71
N VAL A 288 20.13 -9.26 15.46
CA VAL A 288 20.78 -10.50 15.02
C VAL A 288 21.22 -10.42 13.54
N SER A 289 20.49 -9.68 12.71
CA SER A 289 20.80 -9.51 11.29
C SER A 289 22.06 -8.67 11.04
N ARG A 290 22.28 -7.58 11.81
CA ARG A 290 23.45 -6.69 11.61
C ARG A 290 24.78 -7.32 11.99
N LYS A 291 24.82 -8.26 12.96
CA LYS A 291 26.08 -8.92 13.38
C LYS A 291 26.63 -9.92 12.36
N THR A 292 25.80 -10.41 11.43
CA THR A 292 26.24 -11.41 10.45
C THR A 292 26.96 -10.77 9.24
N GLN A 293 26.88 -9.45 9.06
CA GLN A 293 27.60 -8.73 8.01
C GLN A 293 29.03 -8.30 8.39
N GLU A 294 29.42 -8.34 9.68
CA GLU A 294 30.78 -7.98 10.12
C GLU A 294 31.75 -9.17 10.18
N VAL A 295 31.33 -10.39 9.85
CA VAL A 295 32.20 -11.59 9.89
C VAL A 295 32.54 -12.13 8.48
N ALA A 296 32.24 -11.35 7.44
CA ALA A 296 32.63 -11.67 6.07
C ALA A 296 33.29 -10.47 5.37
N GLN A 297 34.45 -10.05 5.91
CA GLN A 297 35.50 -9.32 5.18
C GLN A 297 36.84 -10.00 5.44
#